data_AF-A0ABD1E210-F1
#
_entry.id   AF-A0ABD1E210-F1
#
_cell.length_a   1.000
_cell.length_b   1.000
_cell.length_c   1.000
_cell.angle_alpha   90.00
_cell.angle_beta   90.00
_cell.angle_gamma   90.00
#
_symmetry.space_group_name_H-M   'P 1'
#
loop_
_entity.id
_entity.type
_entity.pdbx_description
1 polymer ?
#
loop_
_entity_poly.entity_id
_entity_poly.type
_entity_poly.pdbx_seq_one_letter_code
_entity_poly.pdbx_strand_id
1 'polypeptide(L)'
;MEKESAEELVEISLNYKGLDLTFIVPLVEAEILLNDDEAAANYVEKMLKRDDVQESKKTQLNLLNSVEGTQLFLSLRKEHNEKFNDKKTLKTTLWQKIALELNNKGYDIPKGREGGEKCRQKFANLQRRKRDPPPFFNELQEILGDKDKVNPPYLEDSLSEPTIESESSSSSCEIPINSRQKEIRNRLVIILFKFVCHRFNFRFSSTITSLRPTPNSNKILELLKNQHEEIQKDKRQYMNLLQTAINTQNEQRERFLNLFERNLKKRRHSSSSSE
;
A
#
# COMPACT_ATOMS: atom_id res chain seq x y z
N MET A 1 -15.55 35.67 -32.20
CA MET A 1 -14.82 36.11 -31.00
C MET A 1 -15.80 36.08 -29.85
N GLU A 2 -16.01 34.90 -29.27
CA GLU A 2 -16.72 34.78 -28.01
C GLU A 2 -15.76 35.25 -26.92
N LYS A 3 -16.17 36.26 -26.15
CA LYS A 3 -15.41 36.72 -25.00
C LYS A 3 -15.62 35.68 -23.89
N GLU A 4 -14.57 34.94 -23.53
CA GLU A 4 -14.53 34.21 -22.26
C GLU A 4 -14.72 35.23 -21.14
N SER A 5 -15.92 35.24 -20.54
CA SER A 5 -16.17 35.97 -19.29
C SER A 5 -15.47 35.21 -18.18
N ALA A 6 -14.48 35.83 -17.54
CA ALA A 6 -13.90 35.29 -16.32
C ALA A 6 -15.01 35.18 -15.27
N GLU A 7 -15.34 33.95 -14.89
CA GLU A 7 -16.32 33.69 -13.83
C GLU A 7 -15.72 34.11 -12.48
N GLU A 8 -16.42 34.98 -11.78
CA GLU A 8 -16.04 35.47 -10.46
C GLU A 8 -16.23 34.34 -9.44
N LEU A 9 -15.16 33.97 -8.73
CA LEU A 9 -15.16 32.93 -7.70
C LEU A 9 -15.34 33.56 -6.33
N VAL A 10 -16.20 32.97 -5.50
CA VAL A 10 -16.52 33.42 -4.14
C VAL A 10 -16.34 32.26 -3.15
N GLU A 11 -15.87 32.58 -1.96
CA GLU A 11 -15.74 31.64 -0.84
C GLU A 11 -17.03 31.63 -0.01
N ILE A 12 -17.63 30.46 0.18
CA ILE A 12 -18.85 30.26 0.98
C ILE A 12 -18.62 29.23 2.09
N SER A 13 -19.25 29.45 3.24
CA SER A 13 -19.24 28.51 4.38
C SER A 13 -20.61 27.85 4.52
N LEU A 14 -20.65 26.51 4.49
CA LEU A 14 -21.86 25.71 4.63
C LEU A 14 -21.75 24.80 5.86
N ASN A 15 -22.80 24.74 6.69
CA ASN A 15 -22.87 23.80 7.80
C ASN A 15 -23.58 22.51 7.34
N TYR A 16 -22.85 21.40 7.32
CA TYR A 16 -23.41 20.10 6.95
C TYR A 16 -23.17 19.08 8.06
N LYS A 17 -24.26 18.57 8.65
CA LYS A 17 -24.23 17.58 9.75
C LYS A 17 -23.37 18.04 10.95
N GLY A 18 -23.36 19.34 11.24
CA GLY A 18 -22.58 19.92 12.35
C GLY A 18 -21.10 20.14 12.05
N LEU A 19 -20.69 20.06 10.78
CA LEU A 19 -19.37 20.43 10.31
C LEU A 19 -19.48 21.70 9.46
N ASP A 20 -18.71 22.73 9.80
CA ASP A 20 -18.56 23.93 8.98
C ASP A 20 -17.53 23.64 7.88
N LEU A 21 -17.96 23.72 6.62
CA LEU A 21 -17.16 23.42 5.43
C LEU A 21 -17.08 24.66 4.55
N THR A 22 -15.89 24.97 4.06
CA THR A 22 -15.65 26.13 3.20
C THR A 22 -15.38 25.70 1.76
N PHE A 23 -16.04 26.33 0.80
CA PHE A 23 -15.93 26.02 -0.63
C PHE A 23 -15.67 27.29 -1.44
N ILE A 24 -14.85 27.18 -2.48
CA ILE A 24 -14.65 28.23 -3.49
C ILE A 24 -15.47 27.84 -4.71
N VAL A 25 -16.47 28.65 -5.05
CA VAL A 25 -17.45 28.34 -6.11
C VAL A 25 -17.73 29.59 -6.95
N PRO A 26 -18.14 29.43 -8.23
CA PRO A 26 -18.61 30.56 -9.03
C PRO A 26 -19.77 31.30 -8.34
N LEU A 27 -19.83 32.63 -8.47
CA LEU A 27 -20.86 33.47 -7.84
C LEU A 27 -22.30 32.99 -8.11
N VAL A 28 -22.55 32.53 -9.34
CA VAL A 28 -23.87 32.01 -9.75
C VAL A 28 -24.22 30.73 -8.97
N GLU A 29 -23.25 29.86 -8.71
CA GLU A 29 -23.46 28.67 -7.89
C GLU A 29 -23.62 29.04 -6.41
N ALA A 30 -22.88 30.03 -5.91
CA ALA A 30 -22.97 30.51 -4.53
C ALA A 30 -24.40 30.96 -4.17
N GLU A 31 -25.06 31.71 -5.06
CA GLU A 31 -26.44 32.17 -4.84
C GLU A 31 -27.44 31.00 -4.75
N ILE A 32 -27.25 29.95 -5.54
CA ILE A 32 -28.11 28.76 -5.49
C ILE A 32 -27.89 28.02 -4.17
N LEU A 33 -26.63 27.83 -3.77
CA LEU A 33 -26.27 27.09 -2.56
C LEU A 33 -26.67 27.79 -1.26
N LEU A 34 -26.77 29.12 -1.26
CA LEU A 34 -27.22 29.88 -0.09
C LEU A 34 -28.76 29.93 0.05
N ASN A 35 -29.50 29.73 -1.03
CA ASN A 35 -30.96 29.84 -1.04
C ASN A 35 -31.68 28.49 -0.97
N ASP A 36 -30.99 27.38 -1.24
CA ASP A 36 -31.56 26.03 -1.27
C ASP A 36 -30.71 25.05 -0.44
N ASP A 37 -31.21 24.69 0.74
CA ASP A 37 -30.57 23.76 1.67
C ASP A 37 -30.41 22.34 1.08
N GLU A 38 -31.31 21.92 0.19
CA GLU A 38 -31.24 20.62 -0.46
C GLU A 38 -30.16 20.62 -1.56
N ALA A 39 -30.05 21.72 -2.31
CA ALA A 39 -28.96 21.93 -3.26
C ALA A 39 -27.60 21.97 -2.55
N ALA A 40 -27.50 22.67 -1.41
CA ALA A 40 -26.30 22.71 -0.57
C ALA A 40 -25.90 21.31 -0.08
N ALA A 41 -26.84 20.53 0.44
CA ALA A 41 -26.60 19.17 0.90
C ALA A 41 -26.10 18.25 -0.22
N ASN A 42 -26.75 18.31 -1.39
CA ASN A 42 -26.36 17.52 -2.57
C ASN A 42 -24.98 17.93 -3.11
N TYR A 43 -24.66 19.22 -3.07
CA TYR A 43 -23.36 19.73 -3.48
C TYR A 43 -22.23 19.23 -2.56
N VAL A 44 -22.44 19.32 -1.24
CA VAL A 44 -21.49 18.81 -0.24
C VAL A 44 -21.31 17.29 -0.39
N GLU A 45 -22.38 16.53 -0.60
CA GLU A 45 -22.30 15.09 -0.81
C GLU A 45 -21.56 14.73 -2.11
N LYS A 46 -21.79 15.49 -3.19
CA LYS A 46 -21.10 15.35 -4.47
C LYS A 46 -19.61 15.67 -4.34
N MET A 47 -19.24 16.71 -3.60
CA MET A 47 -17.84 17.07 -3.34
C MET A 47 -17.14 16.06 -2.43
N LEU A 48 -17.83 15.52 -1.42
CA LEU A 48 -17.31 14.44 -0.56
C LEU A 48 -17.10 13.12 -1.31
N LYS A 49 -17.83 12.90 -2.40
CA LYS A 49 -17.69 11.73 -3.29
C LYS A 49 -16.63 11.91 -4.39
N ARG A 50 -16.19 13.15 -4.68
CA ARG A 50 -15.04 13.38 -5.56
C ARG A 50 -13.76 13.02 -4.80
N ASP A 51 -12.92 12.20 -5.41
CA ASP A 51 -11.74 11.55 -4.81
C ASP A 51 -10.71 12.52 -4.21
N ASP A 52 -10.80 13.81 -4.51
CA ASP A 52 -9.89 14.86 -4.00
C ASP A 52 -10.09 15.13 -2.48
N VAL A 53 -11.29 14.89 -1.92
CA VAL A 53 -11.55 15.04 -0.47
C VAL A 53 -11.13 13.79 0.34
N GLN A 54 -10.99 12.63 -0.32
CA GLN A 54 -10.33 11.48 0.30
C GLN A 54 -8.84 11.76 0.55
N GLU A 55 -8.23 12.65 -0.24
CA GLU A 55 -6.82 12.99 -0.13
C GLU A 55 -6.51 13.76 1.16
N SER A 56 -7.40 14.64 1.63
CA SER A 56 -7.23 15.37 2.91
C SER A 56 -7.26 14.43 4.12
N LYS A 57 -8.14 13.41 4.11
CA LYS A 57 -8.15 12.34 5.14
C LYS A 57 -6.94 11.41 5.01
N LYS A 58 -6.44 11.18 3.80
CA LYS A 58 -5.20 10.46 3.51
C LYS A 58 -3.95 11.23 3.98
N THR A 59 -4.01 12.57 3.98
CA THR A 59 -2.92 13.45 4.36
C THR A 59 -2.70 13.44 5.88
N GLN A 60 -3.76 13.37 6.69
CA GLN A 60 -3.64 13.16 8.14
C GLN A 60 -3.13 11.75 8.50
N LEU A 61 -3.48 10.74 7.69
CA LEU A 61 -2.95 9.38 7.80
C LEU A 61 -1.48 9.25 7.33
N ASN A 62 -0.93 10.27 6.66
CA ASN A 62 0.40 10.26 6.07
C ASN A 62 1.52 10.77 6.99
N LEU A 63 1.23 11.24 8.21
CA LEU A 63 2.28 11.67 9.13
C LEU A 63 3.20 10.50 9.55
N LEU A 64 2.66 9.28 9.61
CA LEU A 64 3.47 8.05 9.83
C LEU A 64 4.23 7.59 8.57
N ASN A 65 3.91 8.12 7.41
CA ASN A 65 4.60 7.90 6.14
C ASN A 65 5.66 8.97 5.86
N SER A 66 5.68 10.07 6.62
CA SER A 66 6.82 10.97 6.68
C SER A 66 8.09 10.21 7.06
N VAL A 67 9.21 10.63 6.47
CA VAL A 67 10.55 10.09 6.76
C VAL A 67 10.86 10.25 8.25
N GLU A 68 10.53 11.40 8.84
CA GLU A 68 10.77 11.71 10.25
C GLU A 68 9.94 10.81 11.19
N GLY A 69 8.65 10.64 10.89
CA GLY A 69 7.76 9.76 11.65
C GLY A 69 8.19 8.29 11.59
N THR A 70 8.70 7.86 10.43
CA THR A 70 9.22 6.49 10.27
C THR A 70 10.54 6.30 11.03
N GLN A 71 11.43 7.29 11.04
CA GLN A 71 12.68 7.24 11.82
C GLN A 71 12.42 7.16 13.32
N LEU A 72 11.50 7.99 13.81
CA LEU A 72 11.08 8.01 15.20
C LEU A 72 10.42 6.69 15.61
N PHE A 73 9.56 6.14 14.76
CA PHE A 73 8.95 4.82 14.99
C PHE A 73 10.02 3.72 15.11
N LEU A 74 11.04 3.73 14.24
CA LEU A 74 12.12 2.75 14.29
C LEU A 74 13.01 2.90 15.52
N SER A 75 13.25 4.13 16.00
CA SER A 75 14.04 4.36 17.23
C SER A 75 13.31 3.83 18.47
N LEU A 76 12.00 4.09 18.59
CA LEU A 76 11.17 3.53 19.66
C LEU A 76 11.11 2.00 19.62
N ARG A 77 11.02 1.41 18.41
CA ARG A 77 11.06 -0.05 18.25
C ARG A 77 12.42 -0.63 18.64
N LYS A 78 13.52 0.09 18.40
CA LYS A 78 14.88 -0.31 18.79
C LYS A 78 15.07 -0.25 20.30
N GLU A 79 14.56 0.80 20.95
CA GLU A 79 14.59 0.93 22.41
C GLU A 79 13.84 -0.21 23.11
N HIS A 80 12.70 -0.63 22.58
CA HIS A 80 11.94 -1.74 23.14
C HIS A 80 12.37 -3.13 22.64
N ASN A 81 13.48 -3.25 21.91
CA ASN A 81 13.83 -4.48 21.22
C ASN A 81 14.07 -5.67 22.16
N GLU A 82 14.70 -5.45 23.30
CA GLU A 82 14.91 -6.49 24.32
C GLU A 82 13.57 -7.05 24.83
N LYS A 83 12.58 -6.17 25.05
CA LYS A 83 11.24 -6.55 25.50
C LYS A 83 10.45 -7.31 24.44
N PHE A 84 10.75 -7.09 23.15
CA PHE A 84 10.14 -7.86 22.06
C PHE A 84 10.72 -9.28 21.92
N ASN A 85 11.93 -9.50 22.40
CA ASN A 85 12.61 -10.81 22.38
C ASN A 85 12.23 -11.67 23.58
N ASP A 86 11.73 -11.06 24.67
CA ASP A 86 11.16 -11.79 25.78
C ASP A 86 9.88 -12.56 25.35
N LYS A 87 9.78 -13.81 25.81
CA LYS A 87 8.65 -14.70 25.53
C LYS A 87 7.46 -14.43 26.47
N LYS A 88 7.69 -13.79 27.61
CA LYS A 88 6.65 -13.52 28.63
C LYS A 88 5.85 -12.25 28.35
N THR A 89 6.42 -11.32 27.61
CA THR A 89 5.79 -10.04 27.25
C THR A 89 4.78 -10.20 26.12
N LEU A 90 3.58 -9.66 26.32
CA LEU A 90 2.56 -9.59 25.28
C LEU A 90 2.98 -8.56 24.23
N LYS A 91 3.35 -9.01 23.04
CA LYS A 91 3.79 -8.11 21.94
C LYS A 91 2.75 -7.04 21.58
N THR A 92 1.46 -7.34 21.78
CA THR A 92 0.35 -6.40 21.57
C THR A 92 0.46 -5.18 22.48
N THR A 93 0.84 -5.33 23.75
CA THR A 93 0.96 -4.20 24.69
C THR A 93 2.18 -3.35 24.37
N LEU A 94 3.26 -3.96 23.87
CA LEU A 94 4.43 -3.22 23.40
C LEU A 94 4.13 -2.35 22.18
N TRP A 95 3.34 -2.87 21.22
CA TRP A 95 2.92 -2.06 20.08
C TRP A 95 1.97 -0.93 20.47
N GLN A 96 1.06 -1.16 21.42
CA GLN A 96 0.21 -0.11 21.98
C GLN A 96 1.05 0.97 22.67
N LYS A 97 2.09 0.57 23.41
CA LYS A 97 3.00 1.51 24.07
C LYS A 97 3.74 2.39 23.05
N ILE A 98 4.26 1.81 21.97
CA ILE A 98 4.89 2.57 20.88
C ILE A 98 3.89 3.55 20.25
N ALA A 99 2.64 3.13 20.03
CA ALA A 99 1.61 4.00 19.47
C ALA A 99 1.30 5.20 20.40
N LEU A 100 1.27 4.97 21.72
CA LEU A 100 1.10 6.05 22.70
C LEU A 100 2.29 7.02 22.70
N GLU A 101 3.53 6.53 22.63
CA GLU A 101 4.72 7.38 22.59
C GLU A 101 4.81 8.20 21.30
N LEU A 102 4.33 7.67 20.18
CA LEU A 102 4.19 8.44 18.93
C LEU A 102 3.11 9.52 19.06
N ASN A 103 1.97 9.20 19.67
CA ASN A 103 0.92 10.19 19.96
C ASN A 103 1.43 11.33 20.85
N ASN A 104 2.23 11.01 21.87
CA ASN A 104 2.84 12.01 22.75
C ASN A 104 3.83 12.92 22.02
N LYS A 105 4.37 12.48 20.87
CA LYS A 105 5.28 13.25 20.02
C LYS A 105 4.56 14.01 18.90
N GLY A 106 3.23 14.08 18.93
CA GLY A 106 2.41 14.86 18.01
C GLY A 106 1.96 14.11 16.75
N TYR A 107 2.15 12.79 16.68
CA TYR A 107 1.62 11.99 15.58
C TYR A 107 0.18 11.57 15.87
N ASP A 108 -0.72 11.61 14.90
CA ASP A 108 -2.11 11.20 15.13
C ASP A 108 -2.32 9.71 14.79
N ILE A 109 -2.20 8.85 15.81
CA ILE A 109 -2.43 7.40 15.71
C ILE A 109 -3.66 7.05 16.54
N PRO A 110 -4.56 6.18 16.04
CA PRO A 110 -5.71 5.71 16.82
C PRO A 110 -5.30 5.17 18.19
N LYS A 111 -5.99 5.57 19.25
CA LYS A 111 -5.67 5.14 20.60
C LYS A 111 -6.06 3.66 20.82
N GLY A 112 -5.40 3.02 21.77
CA GLY A 112 -5.73 1.66 22.19
C GLY A 112 -5.26 0.57 21.21
N ARG A 113 -6.06 -0.49 21.06
CA ARG A 113 -5.66 -1.70 20.31
C ARG A 113 -5.43 -1.44 18.83
N GLU A 114 -6.19 -0.54 18.23
CA GLU A 114 -6.10 -0.23 16.81
C GLU A 114 -4.78 0.46 16.45
N GLY A 115 -4.29 1.39 17.28
CA GLY A 115 -2.99 2.03 17.06
C GLY A 115 -1.82 1.06 17.12
N GLY A 116 -1.87 0.11 18.07
CA GLY A 116 -0.88 -0.96 18.16
C GLY A 116 -0.86 -1.84 16.91
N GLU A 117 -2.03 -2.19 16.37
CA GLU A 117 -2.11 -3.00 15.15
C GLU A 117 -1.59 -2.25 13.92
N LYS A 118 -1.90 -0.95 13.78
CA LYS A 118 -1.32 -0.11 12.72
C LYS A 118 0.20 -0.04 12.79
N CYS A 119 0.77 0.13 13.98
CA CYS A 119 2.22 0.12 14.20
C CYS A 119 2.85 -1.23 13.80
N ARG A 120 2.22 -2.34 14.21
CA ARG A 120 2.64 -3.69 13.84
C ARG A 120 2.62 -3.89 12.32
N GLN A 121 1.53 -3.48 11.66
CA GLN A 121 1.37 -3.63 10.22
C GLN A 121 2.40 -2.79 9.45
N LYS A 122 2.66 -1.55 9.88
CA LYS A 122 3.73 -0.70 9.33
C LYS A 122 5.08 -1.38 9.44
N PHE A 123 5.41 -1.97 10.59
CA PHE A 123 6.66 -2.70 10.77
C PHE A 123 6.77 -3.92 9.85
N ALA A 124 5.71 -4.71 9.72
CA ALA A 124 5.68 -5.86 8.81
C ALA A 124 5.90 -5.44 7.34
N ASN A 125 5.29 -4.33 6.91
CA ASN A 125 5.49 -3.77 5.58
C ASN A 125 6.94 -3.29 5.37
N LEU A 126 7.54 -2.66 6.38
CA LEU A 126 8.95 -2.25 6.35
C LEU A 126 9.90 -3.46 6.30
N GLN A 127 9.53 -4.59 6.91
CA GLN A 127 10.31 -5.83 6.82
C GLN A 127 10.19 -6.50 5.44
N ARG A 128 9.00 -6.47 4.82
CA ARG A 128 8.77 -7.04 3.48
C ARG A 128 9.58 -6.32 2.41
N ARG A 129 9.64 -4.99 2.44
CA ARG A 129 10.46 -4.19 1.50
C ARG A 129 11.97 -4.48 1.56
N LYS A 130 12.47 -5.13 2.62
CA LYS A 130 13.87 -5.54 2.71
C LYS A 130 14.17 -6.89 2.03
N ARG A 131 13.17 -7.58 1.47
CA ARG A 131 13.30 -8.96 0.98
C ARG A 131 13.15 -9.14 -0.53
N ASP A 132 12.87 -8.09 -1.28
CA ASP A 132 12.89 -8.19 -2.74
C ASP A 132 14.30 -7.79 -3.20
N PRO A 133 15.16 -8.74 -3.62
CA PRO A 133 16.41 -8.38 -4.27
C PRO A 133 16.09 -7.63 -5.57
N PRO A 134 16.94 -6.67 -5.99
CA PRO A 134 16.64 -5.77 -7.10
C PRO A 134 16.35 -6.52 -8.41
N PRO A 135 15.61 -5.89 -9.34
CA PRO A 135 15.68 -6.27 -10.75
C PRO A 135 17.16 -6.38 -11.16
N PHE A 136 17.53 -7.43 -11.90
CA PHE A 136 18.90 -7.74 -12.34
C PHE A 136 19.84 -8.32 -11.27
N PHE A 137 19.34 -8.75 -10.10
CA PHE A 137 20.15 -9.48 -9.11
C PHE A 137 20.88 -10.69 -9.71
N ASN A 138 20.22 -11.42 -10.63
CA ASN A 138 20.81 -12.56 -11.33
C ASN A 138 21.94 -12.15 -12.28
N GLU A 139 21.84 -10.99 -12.93
CA GLU A 139 22.87 -10.46 -13.83
C GLU A 139 24.09 -9.96 -13.03
N LEU A 140 23.86 -9.39 -11.85
CA LEU A 140 24.93 -9.06 -10.89
C LEU A 140 25.60 -10.32 -10.34
N GLN A 141 24.85 -11.38 -10.04
CA GLN A 141 25.40 -12.65 -9.55
C GLN A 141 26.27 -13.34 -10.62
N GLU A 142 25.89 -13.21 -11.90
CA GLU A 142 26.67 -13.65 -13.05
C GLU A 142 27.97 -12.84 -13.23
N ILE A 143 27.96 -11.53 -12.96
CA ILE A 143 29.13 -10.65 -13.03
C ILE A 143 30.08 -10.81 -11.83
N LEU A 144 29.56 -11.01 -10.62
CA LEU A 144 30.37 -11.10 -9.39
C LEU A 144 30.94 -12.50 -9.13
N GLY A 145 30.33 -13.55 -9.68
CA GLY A 145 30.71 -14.94 -9.42
C GLY A 145 30.50 -15.37 -7.96
N ASP A 146 30.63 -16.68 -7.70
CA ASP A 146 30.29 -17.33 -6.42
C ASP A 146 31.26 -16.99 -5.27
N LYS A 147 31.32 -15.73 -4.85
CA LYS A 147 32.06 -15.28 -3.67
C LYS A 147 31.13 -14.73 -2.59
N ASP A 148 30.06 -15.44 -2.29
CA ASP A 148 29.38 -15.31 -1.00
C ASP A 148 28.95 -16.68 -0.48
N LYS A 149 29.92 -17.36 0.15
CA LYS A 149 29.64 -18.46 1.08
C LYS A 149 28.86 -17.91 2.28
N VAL A 150 27.55 -18.05 2.27
CA VAL A 150 26.75 -18.05 3.50
C VAL A 150 25.89 -19.30 3.50
N ASN A 151 26.41 -20.38 4.09
CA ASN A 151 25.69 -21.63 4.36
C ASN A 151 24.45 -21.35 5.21
N PRO A 152 23.22 -21.57 4.72
CA PRO A 152 22.09 -21.79 5.60
C PRO A 152 22.18 -23.24 6.13
N PRO A 153 21.87 -23.44 7.43
CA PRO A 153 22.07 -24.71 8.11
C PRO A 153 21.16 -25.81 7.56
N TYR A 154 21.75 -27.01 7.49
CA TYR A 154 21.20 -28.30 7.07
C TYR A 154 19.74 -28.51 7.56
N LEU A 155 18.79 -28.55 6.63
CA LEU A 155 17.42 -29.01 6.86
C LEU A 155 17.38 -30.49 6.46
N GLU A 156 17.38 -31.38 7.44
CA GLU A 156 17.02 -32.78 7.23
C GLU A 156 15.51 -32.86 6.94
N ASP A 157 15.17 -32.97 5.67
CA ASP A 157 13.82 -33.33 5.22
C ASP A 157 13.57 -34.80 5.59
N SER A 158 12.78 -35.04 6.63
CA SER A 158 12.41 -36.38 7.08
C SER A 158 11.40 -37.03 6.14
N LEU A 159 11.89 -37.74 5.14
CA LEU A 159 11.19 -38.84 4.47
C LEU A 159 12.10 -40.07 4.42
N SER A 160 12.00 -40.92 5.42
CA SER A 160 12.42 -42.32 5.33
C SER A 160 11.41 -43.23 6.03
N GLU A 161 10.79 -44.10 5.24
CA GLU A 161 10.05 -45.28 5.68
C GLU A 161 11.01 -46.38 6.16
N PRO A 162 10.52 -47.40 6.89
CA PRO A 162 11.31 -48.09 7.91
C PRO A 162 12.26 -49.11 7.28
N THR A 163 13.52 -49.08 7.70
CA THR A 163 14.45 -50.20 7.49
C THR A 163 14.81 -50.79 8.86
N ILE A 164 14.51 -52.07 8.97
CA ILE A 164 14.78 -52.96 10.09
C ILE A 164 16.28 -53.34 10.09
N GLU A 165 16.83 -53.46 11.30
CA GLU A 165 18.04 -54.22 11.68
C GLU A 165 19.43 -53.68 11.30
N SER A 166 20.17 -53.18 12.30
CA SER A 166 21.21 -53.95 13.04
C SER A 166 22.41 -53.09 13.50
N GLU A 167 22.69 -53.18 14.80
CA GLU A 167 24.01 -53.25 15.48
C GLU A 167 25.12 -52.25 15.06
N SER A 168 25.78 -51.46 15.90
CA SER A 168 26.33 -51.72 17.22
C SER A 168 27.15 -50.50 17.69
N SER A 169 27.24 -50.28 19.02
CA SER A 169 28.33 -49.61 19.79
C SER A 169 28.72 -48.16 19.45
N SER A 170 29.06 -47.22 20.35
CA SER A 170 29.22 -47.04 21.80
C SER A 170 29.47 -45.51 21.95
N SER A 171 28.96 -44.77 22.94
CA SER A 171 29.66 -44.54 24.21
C SER A 171 28.96 -43.38 24.94
N SER A 172 28.38 -43.70 26.11
CA SER A 172 28.34 -42.96 27.37
C SER A 172 28.30 -41.41 27.37
N CYS A 173 27.19 -40.86 27.89
CA CYS A 173 27.16 -40.31 29.26
C CYS A 173 25.73 -39.93 29.66
N GLU A 174 25.24 -40.57 30.72
CA GLU A 174 23.89 -40.45 31.27
C GLU A 174 23.74 -39.23 32.20
N ILE A 175 22.58 -38.56 32.13
CA ILE A 175 21.97 -37.85 33.28
C ILE A 175 20.47 -38.19 33.27
N PRO A 176 19.88 -38.68 34.38
CA PRO A 176 18.50 -39.15 34.39
C PRO A 176 17.52 -38.00 34.65
N ILE A 177 16.66 -37.67 33.69
CA ILE A 177 15.53 -36.75 33.90
C ILE A 177 14.20 -37.53 33.83
N ASN A 178 13.75 -37.84 35.04
CA ASN A 178 12.46 -38.30 35.53
C ASN A 178 11.25 -38.23 34.55
N SER A 179 10.70 -39.40 34.24
CA SER A 179 9.64 -39.67 33.26
C SER A 179 8.22 -39.24 33.68
N ARG A 180 8.04 -38.43 34.75
CA ARG A 180 6.71 -38.01 35.23
C ARG A 180 6.24 -36.62 34.79
N GLN A 181 7.05 -35.84 34.07
CA GLN A 181 6.66 -34.48 33.63
C GLN A 181 6.26 -34.36 32.15
N LYS A 182 6.44 -35.40 31.33
CA LYS A 182 6.04 -35.37 29.90
C LYS A 182 4.54 -35.57 29.68
N GLU A 183 3.82 -36.20 30.60
CA GLU A 183 2.40 -36.52 30.43
C GLU A 183 1.44 -35.34 30.72
N ILE A 184 1.83 -34.42 31.61
CA ILE A 184 0.99 -33.26 31.97
C ILE A 184 1.01 -32.20 30.85
N ARG A 185 2.13 -32.08 30.12
CA ARG A 185 2.28 -31.08 29.05
C ARG A 185 1.48 -31.42 27.80
N ASN A 186 1.30 -32.71 27.49
CA ASN A 186 0.49 -33.15 26.35
C ASN A 186 -1.02 -33.10 26.63
N ARG A 187 -1.47 -33.25 27.89
CA ARG A 187 -2.90 -33.10 28.23
C ARG A 187 -3.40 -31.65 28.20
N LEU A 188 -2.57 -30.67 28.58
CA LEU A 188 -2.97 -29.25 28.57
C LEU A 188 -3.09 -28.67 27.14
N VAL A 189 -2.28 -29.14 26.20
CA VAL A 189 -2.37 -28.72 24.78
C VAL A 189 -3.66 -29.20 24.13
N ILE A 190 -4.15 -30.39 24.49
CA ILE A 190 -5.39 -30.97 23.94
C ILE A 190 -6.65 -30.27 24.51
N ILE A 191 -6.63 -29.85 25.79
CA ILE A 191 -7.78 -29.18 26.42
C ILE A 191 -7.94 -27.74 25.90
N LEU A 192 -6.83 -27.01 25.68
CA LEU A 192 -6.87 -25.66 25.09
C LEU A 192 -7.30 -25.67 23.62
N PHE A 193 -6.97 -26.72 22.85
CA PHE A 193 -7.44 -26.87 21.48
C PHE A 193 -8.95 -27.14 21.40
N LYS A 194 -9.50 -27.94 22.34
CA LYS A 194 -10.96 -28.17 22.42
C LYS A 194 -11.75 -26.93 22.82
N PHE A 195 -11.19 -26.04 23.66
CA PHE A 195 -11.90 -24.83 24.09
C PHE A 195 -11.89 -23.71 23.04
N VAL A 196 -10.86 -23.62 22.19
CA VAL A 196 -10.79 -22.64 21.10
C VAL A 196 -11.65 -23.05 19.90
N CYS A 197 -11.83 -24.34 19.65
CA CYS A 197 -12.67 -24.83 18.55
C CYS A 197 -14.19 -24.77 18.82
N HIS A 198 -14.63 -24.53 20.06
CA HIS A 198 -16.08 -24.46 20.38
C HIS A 198 -16.71 -23.08 20.21
N ARG A 199 -15.95 -22.04 19.85
CA ARG A 199 -16.48 -20.68 19.66
C ARG A 199 -16.48 -20.17 18.22
N PHE A 200 -15.95 -20.95 17.29
CA PHE A 200 -16.16 -20.73 15.86
C PHE A 200 -17.11 -21.82 15.34
N ASN A 201 -18.42 -21.53 15.40
CA ASN A 201 -19.40 -22.18 14.54
C ASN A 201 -19.13 -21.77 13.08
N PHE A 202 -18.02 -22.25 12.51
CA PHE A 202 -17.85 -22.29 11.07
C PHE A 202 -18.61 -23.52 10.57
N ARG A 203 -19.83 -23.27 10.10
CA ARG A 203 -20.55 -24.15 9.17
C ARG A 203 -19.73 -24.30 7.89
N PHE A 204 -18.67 -25.11 7.93
CA PHE A 204 -18.16 -25.74 6.72
C PHE A 204 -18.81 -27.12 6.65
N SER A 205 -20.00 -27.14 6.05
CA SER A 205 -20.56 -28.37 5.50
C SER A 205 -19.55 -28.92 4.49
N SER A 206 -18.96 -30.07 4.83
CA SER A 206 -18.33 -31.05 3.94
C SER A 206 -18.15 -30.59 2.48
N THR A 207 -17.01 -29.98 2.18
CA THR A 207 -16.59 -29.79 0.79
C THR A 207 -16.33 -31.16 0.19
N ILE A 208 -17.22 -31.54 -0.73
CA ILE A 208 -17.09 -32.70 -1.62
C ILE A 208 -15.77 -32.55 -2.38
N THR A 209 -14.84 -33.47 -2.12
CA THR A 209 -13.62 -33.67 -2.89
C THR A 209 -13.97 -34.25 -4.26
N SER A 210 -14.24 -33.38 -5.22
CA SER A 210 -14.26 -33.74 -6.64
C SER A 210 -13.17 -32.95 -7.34
N LEU A 211 -12.02 -33.60 -7.57
CA LEU A 211 -10.89 -33.10 -8.36
C LEU A 211 -11.14 -33.20 -9.87
N ARG A 212 -12.38 -32.99 -10.32
CA ARG A 212 -12.67 -32.89 -11.76
C ARG A 212 -12.82 -31.41 -12.12
N PRO A 213 -12.03 -30.88 -13.07
CA PRO A 213 -12.20 -29.51 -13.53
C PRO A 213 -13.64 -29.34 -14.03
N THR A 214 -14.37 -28.43 -13.39
CA THR A 214 -15.72 -28.07 -13.84
C THR A 214 -15.64 -27.50 -15.26
N PRO A 215 -16.62 -27.76 -16.13
CA PRO A 215 -16.63 -27.31 -17.54
C PRO A 215 -16.65 -25.79 -17.77
N ASN A 216 -16.59 -24.99 -16.70
CA ASN A 216 -16.55 -23.52 -16.72
C ASN A 216 -15.14 -22.93 -16.86
N SER A 217 -14.09 -23.74 -17.08
CA SER A 217 -12.72 -23.25 -17.31
C SER A 217 -12.62 -22.29 -18.50
N ASN A 218 -13.42 -22.51 -19.54
CA ASN A 218 -13.46 -21.66 -20.74
C ASN A 218 -13.95 -20.24 -20.43
N LYS A 219 -14.88 -20.08 -19.48
CA LYS A 219 -15.41 -18.76 -19.09
C LYS A 219 -14.36 -17.90 -18.37
N ILE A 220 -13.50 -18.53 -17.59
CA ILE A 220 -12.38 -17.85 -16.92
C ILE A 220 -11.34 -17.43 -17.96
N LEU A 221 -11.01 -18.29 -18.92
CA LEU A 221 -10.08 -17.96 -20.00
C LEU A 221 -10.60 -16.81 -20.88
N GLU A 222 -11.90 -16.80 -21.18
CA GLU A 222 -12.53 -15.71 -21.94
C GLU A 222 -12.50 -14.39 -21.17
N LEU A 223 -12.77 -14.42 -19.86
CA LEU A 223 -12.67 -13.23 -19.01
C LEU A 223 -11.24 -12.67 -18.98
N LEU A 224 -10.23 -13.54 -18.85
CA LEU A 224 -8.82 -13.12 -18.88
C LEU A 224 -8.40 -12.55 -20.23
N LYS A 225 -8.90 -13.12 -21.34
CA LYS A 225 -8.67 -12.57 -22.69
C LYS A 225 -9.29 -11.19 -22.84
N ASN A 226 -10.55 -11.02 -22.43
CA ASN A 226 -11.26 -9.75 -22.51
C ASN A 226 -10.55 -8.66 -21.68
N GLN A 227 -10.11 -8.98 -20.45
CA GLN A 227 -9.32 -8.06 -19.63
C GLN A 227 -8.00 -7.67 -20.30
N HIS A 228 -7.31 -8.62 -20.92
CA HIS A 228 -6.07 -8.33 -21.63
C HIS A 228 -6.31 -7.41 -22.83
N GLU A 229 -7.36 -7.65 -23.60
CA GLU A 229 -7.73 -6.81 -24.75
C GLU A 229 -8.10 -5.39 -24.33
N GLU A 230 -8.82 -5.23 -23.22
CA GLU A 230 -9.17 -3.94 -22.64
C GLU A 230 -7.91 -3.16 -22.23
N ILE A 231 -6.99 -3.79 -21.50
CA ILE A 231 -5.69 -3.19 -21.12
C ILE A 231 -4.90 -2.77 -22.37
N GLN A 232 -4.90 -3.58 -23.43
CA GLN A 232 -4.22 -3.25 -24.69
C GLN A 232 -4.89 -2.10 -25.44
N LYS A 233 -6.21 -1.94 -25.29
CA LYS A 233 -6.97 -0.83 -25.88
C LYS A 233 -6.67 0.46 -25.14
N ASP A 234 -6.67 0.45 -23.82
CA ASP A 234 -6.34 1.60 -22.98
C ASP A 234 -4.91 2.07 -23.22
N LYS A 235 -3.97 1.12 -23.29
CA LYS A 235 -2.57 1.43 -23.63
C LYS A 235 -2.44 2.10 -24.99
N ARG A 236 -3.19 1.64 -26.00
CA ARG A 236 -3.21 2.26 -27.34
C ARG A 236 -3.81 3.66 -27.31
N GLN A 237 -4.90 3.87 -26.58
CA GLN A 237 -5.51 5.19 -26.42
C GLN A 237 -4.57 6.18 -25.73
N TYR A 238 -3.90 5.75 -24.66
CA TYR A 238 -2.92 6.56 -23.95
C TYR A 238 -1.73 6.95 -24.85
N MET A 239 -1.20 5.99 -25.62
CA MET A 239 -0.12 6.27 -26.58
C MET A 239 -0.54 7.26 -27.66
N ASN A 240 -1.77 7.16 -28.17
CA ASN A 240 -2.30 8.12 -29.15
C ASN A 240 -2.40 9.52 -28.54
N LEU A 241 -2.87 9.63 -27.30
CA LEU A 241 -2.98 10.91 -26.60
C LEU A 241 -1.61 11.58 -26.40
N LEU A 242 -0.60 10.79 -26.01
CA LEU A 242 0.79 11.28 -25.93
C LEU A 242 1.30 11.76 -27.28
N GLN A 243 1.04 11.01 -28.35
CA GLN A 243 1.46 11.39 -29.69
C GLN A 243 0.80 12.69 -30.15
N THR A 244 -0.49 12.87 -29.89
CA THR A 244 -1.20 14.12 -30.16
C THR A 244 -0.59 15.29 -29.39
N ALA A 245 -0.32 15.12 -28.10
CA ALA A 245 0.30 16.17 -27.28
C ALA A 245 1.69 16.58 -27.80
N ILE A 246 2.52 15.62 -28.21
CA ILE A 246 3.83 15.88 -28.81
C ILE A 246 3.67 16.66 -30.12
N ASN A 247 2.75 16.25 -30.98
CA ASN A 247 2.50 16.93 -32.25
C ASN A 247 2.03 18.37 -32.02
N THR A 248 1.07 18.59 -31.10
CA THR A 248 0.60 19.93 -30.73
C THR A 248 1.74 20.81 -30.18
N GLN A 249 2.62 20.25 -29.35
CA GLN A 249 3.78 20.99 -28.85
C GLN A 249 4.74 21.40 -29.99
N ASN A 250 4.98 20.51 -30.94
CA ASN A 250 5.81 20.80 -32.10
C ASN A 250 5.19 21.88 -33.00
N GLU A 251 3.88 21.80 -33.26
CA GLU A 251 3.16 22.85 -34.00
C GLU A 251 3.26 24.21 -33.31
N GLN A 252 3.16 24.26 -31.98
CA GLN A 252 3.34 25.51 -31.22
C GLN A 252 4.77 26.06 -31.37
N ARG A 253 5.79 25.19 -31.30
CA ARG A 253 7.19 25.58 -31.51
C ARG A 253 7.41 26.15 -32.91
N GLU A 254 6.87 25.50 -33.94
CA GLU A 254 6.97 26.01 -35.32
C GLU A 254 6.27 27.36 -35.50
N ARG A 255 5.08 27.54 -34.92
CA ARG A 255 4.39 28.83 -34.93
C ARG A 255 5.23 29.93 -34.28
N PHE A 256 5.89 29.62 -33.18
CA PHE A 256 6.74 30.57 -32.46
C PHE A 256 8.00 30.92 -33.25
N LEU A 257 8.66 29.93 -33.86
CA LEU A 257 9.81 30.16 -34.75
C LEU A 257 9.42 31.04 -35.95
N ASN A 258 8.28 30.76 -36.58
CA ASN A 258 7.77 31.57 -37.69
C ASN A 258 7.50 33.04 -37.28
N LEU A 259 7.01 33.28 -36.06
CA LEU A 259 6.84 34.64 -35.52
C LEU A 259 8.18 35.36 -35.36
N PHE A 260 9.20 34.68 -34.84
CA PHE A 260 10.54 35.24 -34.72
C PHE A 260 11.15 35.59 -36.09
N GLU A 261 11.06 34.69 -37.06
CA GLU A 261 11.58 34.94 -38.41
C GLU A 261 10.92 36.16 -39.06
N ARG A 262 9.59 36.30 -38.92
CA ARG A 262 8.86 37.49 -39.40
C ARG A 262 9.36 38.77 -38.74
N ASN A 263 9.59 38.75 -37.43
CA ASN A 263 10.09 39.91 -36.69
C ASN A 263 11.54 40.26 -37.09
N LEU A 264 12.40 39.27 -37.33
CA LEU A 264 13.76 39.48 -37.82
C LEU A 264 13.77 40.06 -39.24
N LYS A 265 12.91 39.57 -40.15
CA LYS A 265 12.78 40.11 -41.52
C LYS A 265 12.29 41.55 -41.51
N LYS A 266 11.29 41.90 -40.68
CA LYS A 266 10.80 43.29 -40.54
C LYS A 266 11.90 44.26 -40.13
N ARG A 267 12.74 43.88 -39.16
CA ARG A 267 13.86 44.73 -38.68
C ARG A 267 14.93 45.00 -39.76
N ARG A 268 15.16 44.05 -40.67
CA ARG A 268 16.15 44.21 -41.75
C ARG A 268 15.70 45.14 -42.87
N HIS A 269 14.40 45.27 -43.12
CA HIS A 269 13.88 46.20 -44.14
C HIS A 269 13.71 47.63 -43.64
N SER A 270 13.46 47.84 -42.35
CA SER A 270 13.39 49.20 -41.77
C SER A 270 14.75 49.92 -41.75
N SER A 271 15.87 49.18 -41.67
CA SER A 271 17.22 49.75 -41.67
C SER A 271 17.77 50.08 -43.07
N SER A 272 17.09 49.66 -44.15
CA SER A 272 17.53 49.87 -45.54
C SER A 272 16.76 51.00 -46.26
N SER A 273 15.76 51.59 -45.61
CA SER A 273 14.91 52.64 -46.20
C SER A 273 15.14 54.02 -45.58
N SER A 274 16.25 54.20 -44.84
CA SER A 274 16.66 55.46 -44.22
C SER A 274 17.98 56.01 -44.79
N GLU A 275 18.40 55.53 -45.96
CA GLU A 275 19.47 56.13 -46.78
C GLU A 275 18.87 56.79 -48.03
#